data_AF-A0A971KVJ3-F1
#
_entry.id   AF-A0A971KVJ3-F1
#
_cell.length_a   1.000
_cell.length_b   1.000
_cell.length_c   1.000
_cell.angle_alpha   90.00
_cell.angle_beta   90.00
_cell.angle_gamma   90.00
#
_symmetry.space_group_name_H-M   'P 1'
#
loop_
_entity.id
_entity.type
_entity.pdbx_description
1 polymer ?
#
loop_
_entity_poly.entity_id
_entity_poly.type
_entity_poly.pdbx_seq_one_letter_code
_entity_poly.pdbx_strand_id
1 'polypeptide(L)'
;MSASGKKTNTKRNHPSASYRSSFRYRFSFPVLRILLTPVIWLLFNYRAYHYQAAKDENYLILSNHTGALDPLMLTMSFRRPIFFVASDHLFRLGIISKIIDFLVAPIPIIKSKQDLQALRDISTELANGNTVALFPSGSRSVSGPEETIPRATGKLLKLLKVPVLLYRLEGGYLTSPRWARSHRRGKMSGRVVYKLTVADIEKYTTEELDKILYEHLNANPFAGKEKNTINYLGRNYAQYLERIFWKCPSCLRFKSLKSEKDMIFCDCGFRLRYNSKAYFEASGNTARDLSYAVRFPHVDSFYQWQLNELKKDFSAEKLAAMDLSQSIFSDDEETLILTSKASRNQKVLKGSVALYPDRLEYLDPHSGVCFCFPLTHIHDIDCIGPQRLQFTDARDQLVYESNNKKPRSAYKYIETIKQIKLQLTSSR
;
A
#
# COMPACT_ATOMS: atom_id res chain seq x y z
N MET A 1 -35.42 32.71 13.79
CA MET A 1 -34.99 32.31 15.16
C MET A 1 -33.57 31.77 15.07
N SER A 2 -32.63 32.50 15.66
CA SER A 2 -31.19 32.21 15.69
C SER A 2 -30.92 30.98 16.56
N ALA A 3 -30.44 29.89 15.94
CA ALA A 3 -29.94 28.72 16.66
C ALA A 3 -28.41 28.69 16.54
N SER A 4 -27.78 29.20 17.60
CA SER A 4 -26.34 29.18 17.86
C SER A 4 -25.80 27.74 17.87
N GLY A 5 -25.14 27.35 16.77
CA GLY A 5 -24.39 26.10 16.69
C GLY A 5 -23.06 26.22 17.42
N LYS A 6 -22.98 25.64 18.62
CA LYS A 6 -21.72 25.42 19.35
C LYS A 6 -20.73 24.64 18.48
N LYS A 7 -19.76 25.35 17.87
CA LYS A 7 -18.55 24.75 17.30
C LYS A 7 -17.71 24.17 18.44
N THR A 8 -17.87 22.89 18.75
CA THR A 8 -16.93 22.17 19.62
C THR A 8 -15.64 21.91 18.85
N ASN A 9 -14.76 22.91 18.85
CA ASN A 9 -13.40 22.82 18.33
C ASN A 9 -12.55 22.04 19.34
N THR A 10 -12.65 20.71 19.36
CA THR A 10 -11.74 19.87 20.14
C THR A 10 -10.38 19.83 19.44
N LYS A 11 -9.58 20.89 19.60
CA LYS A 11 -8.14 20.81 19.43
C LYS A 11 -7.66 19.75 20.43
N ARG A 12 -7.31 18.55 19.95
CA ARG A 12 -6.47 17.64 20.74
C ARG A 12 -5.12 18.32 20.85
N ASN A 13 -4.90 19.01 21.97
CA ASN A 13 -3.57 19.42 22.39
C ASN A 13 -2.76 18.14 22.57
N HIS A 14 -1.92 17.81 21.58
CA HIS A 14 -0.86 16.84 21.77
C HIS A 14 0.15 17.51 22.71
N PRO A 15 0.32 17.00 23.95
CA PRO A 15 1.21 17.65 24.90
C PRO A 15 2.64 17.53 24.38
N SER A 16 3.25 18.67 24.04
CA SER A 16 4.67 18.82 23.77
C SER A 16 5.45 18.64 25.07
N ALA A 17 5.78 17.39 25.40
CA ALA A 17 6.75 17.05 26.43
C ALA A 17 7.37 15.69 26.10
N SER A 18 8.58 15.72 25.52
CA SER A 18 9.57 14.64 25.48
C SER A 18 9.00 13.22 25.61
N TYR A 19 8.63 12.60 24.50
CA TYR A 19 8.19 11.19 24.50
C TYR A 19 9.26 10.21 25.00
N ARG A 20 10.54 10.64 25.05
CA ARG A 20 11.64 9.96 25.75
C ARG A 20 11.40 9.77 27.26
N SER A 21 10.49 10.54 27.88
CA SER A 21 10.28 10.61 29.33
C SER A 21 9.09 9.81 29.86
N SER A 22 8.20 9.30 29.00
CA SER A 22 7.11 8.45 29.48
C SER A 22 7.70 7.10 29.91
N PHE A 23 7.92 6.96 31.22
CA PHE A 23 8.34 5.74 31.93
C PHE A 23 7.70 4.47 31.36
N ARG A 24 6.43 4.61 30.91
CA ARG A 24 5.63 3.57 30.28
C ARG A 24 6.30 2.95 29.05
N TYR A 25 6.81 3.74 28.10
CA TYR A 25 7.38 3.21 26.84
C TYR A 25 8.76 2.59 27.02
N ARG A 26 9.56 3.10 27.97
CA ARG A 26 10.86 2.52 28.32
C ARG A 26 10.72 1.10 28.89
N PHE A 27 9.60 0.81 29.56
CA PHE A 27 9.32 -0.49 30.15
C PHE A 27 8.45 -1.40 29.27
N SER A 28 7.41 -0.85 28.62
CA SER A 28 6.50 -1.65 27.79
C SER A 28 7.15 -2.16 26.51
N PHE A 29 8.04 -1.37 25.90
CA PHE A 29 8.72 -1.73 24.65
C PHE A 29 9.57 -3.01 24.75
N PRO A 30 10.52 -3.15 25.70
CA PRO A 30 11.33 -4.36 25.80
C PRO A 30 10.48 -5.60 26.12
N VAL A 31 9.48 -5.46 26.99
CA VAL A 31 8.55 -6.55 27.34
C VAL A 31 7.76 -7.00 26.12
N LEU A 32 7.14 -6.05 25.41
CA LEU A 32 6.39 -6.33 24.19
C LEU A 32 7.27 -7.01 23.14
N ARG A 33 8.48 -6.50 22.91
CA ARG A 33 9.41 -7.07 21.95
C ARG A 33 9.74 -8.52 22.31
N ILE A 34 10.00 -8.82 23.58
CA ILE A 34 10.28 -10.20 24.05
C ILE A 34 9.06 -11.10 23.82
N LEU A 35 7.84 -10.63 24.11
CA LEU A 35 6.61 -11.41 23.95
C LEU A 35 6.22 -11.62 22.48
N LEU A 36 6.38 -10.61 21.63
CA LEU A 36 5.98 -10.65 20.22
C LEU A 36 7.00 -11.37 19.33
N THR A 37 8.29 -11.37 19.70
CA THR A 37 9.34 -12.05 18.93
C THR A 37 9.02 -13.53 18.63
N PRO A 38 8.70 -14.39 19.62
CA PRO A 38 8.38 -15.79 19.36
C PRO A 38 7.09 -15.95 18.54
N VAL A 39 6.09 -15.08 18.74
CA VAL A 39 4.84 -15.09 17.97
C VAL A 39 5.11 -14.80 16.49
N ILE A 40 5.89 -13.75 16.21
CA ILE A 40 6.25 -13.36 14.84
C ILE A 40 7.14 -14.41 14.18
N TRP A 41 8.08 -15.00 14.92
CA TRP A 41 8.87 -16.13 14.43
C TRP A 41 8.01 -17.36 14.12
N LEU A 42 7.05 -17.72 14.97
CA LEU A 42 6.20 -18.89 14.76
C LEU A 42 5.29 -18.71 13.54
N LEU A 43 4.65 -17.55 13.41
CA LEU A 43 3.68 -17.27 12.35
C LEU A 43 4.34 -16.99 10.99
N PHE A 44 5.48 -16.28 10.98
CA PHE A 44 6.09 -15.76 9.75
C PHE A 44 7.49 -16.32 9.48
N ASN A 45 8.09 -17.06 10.41
CA ASN A 45 9.50 -17.47 10.37
C ASN A 45 10.43 -16.27 10.05
N TYR A 46 10.11 -15.15 10.70
CA TYR A 46 10.80 -13.88 10.55
C TYR A 46 12.06 -13.84 11.42
N ARG A 47 13.18 -13.43 10.82
CA ARG A 47 14.44 -13.15 11.50
C ARG A 47 14.79 -11.67 11.44
N ALA A 48 14.75 -11.00 12.59
CA ALA A 48 15.23 -9.64 12.75
C ALA A 48 16.74 -9.65 12.99
N TYR A 49 17.53 -9.01 12.13
CA TYR A 49 18.94 -8.78 12.38
C TYR A 49 19.09 -7.52 13.23
N HIS A 50 19.79 -7.66 14.35
CA HIS A 50 19.91 -6.57 15.32
C HIS A 50 20.83 -5.46 14.80
N TYR A 51 20.38 -4.21 14.87
CA TYR A 51 21.21 -3.05 14.56
C TYR A 51 21.76 -2.42 15.85
N GLN A 52 23.09 -2.30 15.93
CA GLN A 52 23.77 -1.64 17.04
C GLN A 52 23.79 -0.12 16.81
N ALA A 53 22.68 0.53 17.19
CA ALA A 53 22.57 1.98 17.17
C ALA A 53 23.53 2.63 18.19
N ALA A 54 24.14 3.76 17.81
CA ALA A 54 24.91 4.57 18.74
C ALA A 54 24.01 5.10 19.88
N LYS A 55 24.56 5.21 21.08
CA LYS A 55 23.79 5.49 22.31
C LYS A 55 23.06 6.84 22.29
N ASP A 56 23.65 7.85 21.65
CA ASP A 56 23.15 9.23 21.66
C ASP A 56 22.74 9.73 20.27
N GLU A 57 22.77 8.86 19.25
CA GLU A 57 22.33 9.17 17.89
C GLU A 57 20.86 8.75 17.70
N ASN A 58 20.09 9.56 16.98
CA ASN A 58 18.77 9.21 16.48
C ASN A 58 18.77 9.19 14.96
N TYR A 59 17.81 8.44 14.40
CA TYR A 59 17.77 8.18 12.97
C TYR A 59 16.40 8.46 12.40
N LEU A 60 16.39 8.83 11.12
CA LEU A 60 15.25 8.53 10.27
C LEU A 60 15.45 7.14 9.66
N ILE A 61 14.48 6.25 9.82
CA ILE A 61 14.51 4.92 9.22
C ILE A 61 13.56 4.90 8.03
N LEU A 62 14.08 4.59 6.84
CA LEU A 62 13.28 4.35 5.65
C LEU A 62 13.23 2.85 5.39
N SER A 63 12.04 2.32 5.12
CA SER A 63 11.87 0.89 4.85
C SER A 63 10.90 0.63 3.70
N ASN A 64 11.14 -0.45 2.96
CA ASN A 64 10.19 -0.98 1.99
C ASN A 64 8.94 -1.53 2.70
N HIS A 65 7.80 -1.52 2.01
CA HIS A 65 6.54 -1.94 2.60
C HIS A 65 5.98 -3.18 1.88
N THR A 66 6.06 -4.33 2.55
CA THR A 66 5.64 -5.63 2.05
C THR A 66 4.35 -6.17 2.69
N GLY A 67 4.06 -5.79 3.94
CA GLY A 67 3.01 -6.39 4.74
C GLY A 67 2.48 -5.48 5.86
N ALA A 68 1.33 -5.81 6.43
CA ALA A 68 0.70 -4.96 7.45
C ALA A 68 1.47 -4.93 8.78
N LEU A 69 2.30 -5.95 9.06
CA LEU A 69 3.07 -6.09 10.30
C LEU A 69 4.51 -5.59 10.18
N ASP A 70 4.87 -4.97 9.06
CA ASP A 70 6.20 -4.44 8.82
C ASP A 70 6.69 -3.48 9.92
N PRO A 71 5.88 -2.55 10.47
CA PRO A 71 6.32 -1.70 11.57
C PRO A 71 6.77 -2.50 12.80
N LEU A 72 6.02 -3.54 13.14
CA LEU A 72 6.32 -4.40 14.28
C LEU A 72 7.60 -5.23 14.02
N MET A 73 7.72 -5.80 12.82
CA MET A 73 8.88 -6.58 12.41
C MET A 73 10.16 -5.74 12.41
N LEU A 74 10.12 -4.54 11.82
CA LEU A 74 11.24 -3.59 11.83
C LEU A 74 11.67 -3.27 13.26
N THR A 75 10.71 -3.02 14.15
CA THR A 75 10.96 -2.70 15.56
C THR A 75 11.78 -3.76 16.28
N MET A 76 11.63 -5.05 15.91
CA MET A 76 12.37 -6.15 16.54
C MET A 76 13.88 -6.05 16.32
N SER A 77 14.34 -5.35 15.27
CA SER A 77 15.77 -5.13 15.01
C SER A 77 16.43 -4.11 15.94
N PHE A 78 15.67 -3.34 16.72
CA PHE A 78 16.20 -2.23 17.52
C PHE A 78 15.94 -2.41 19.02
N ARG A 79 16.81 -1.85 19.87
CA ARG A 79 16.64 -1.84 21.34
C ARG A 79 15.89 -0.62 21.87
N ARG A 80 15.68 0.38 21.03
CA ARG A 80 15.01 1.64 21.38
C ARG A 80 13.65 1.71 20.67
N PRO A 81 12.66 2.37 21.27
CA PRO A 81 11.39 2.67 20.61
C PRO A 81 11.59 3.42 19.29
N ILE A 82 10.71 3.13 18.34
CA ILE A 82 10.67 3.75 17.01
C ILE A 82 9.27 4.34 16.81
N PHE A 83 9.21 5.58 16.35
CA PHE A 83 7.96 6.27 16.07
C PHE A 83 7.60 6.10 14.60
N PHE A 84 6.46 5.48 14.33
CA PHE A 84 6.05 5.20 12.95
C PHE A 84 5.14 6.28 12.41
N VAL A 85 5.49 6.76 11.24
CA VAL A 85 4.59 7.53 10.40
C VAL A 85 3.51 6.60 9.83
N ALA A 86 2.25 6.82 10.21
CA ALA A 86 1.13 5.94 9.82
C ALA A 86 -0.07 6.71 9.25
N SER A 87 -0.74 6.13 8.26
CA SER A 87 -1.94 6.70 7.68
C SER A 87 -3.11 6.73 8.68
N ASP A 88 -3.93 7.77 8.63
CA ASP A 88 -5.11 7.97 9.47
C ASP A 88 -6.09 6.76 9.53
N HIS A 89 -6.14 5.92 8.49
CA HIS A 89 -6.97 4.70 8.48
C HIS A 89 -6.65 3.74 9.64
N LEU A 90 -5.37 3.61 10.01
CA LEU A 90 -4.93 2.73 11.08
C LEU A 90 -5.52 3.13 12.44
N PHE A 91 -5.72 4.44 12.63
CA PHE A 91 -6.29 5.02 13.84
C PHE A 91 -7.81 4.82 13.96
N ARG A 92 -8.46 4.38 12.88
CA ARG A 92 -9.92 4.13 12.84
C ARG A 92 -10.27 2.67 13.13
N LEU A 93 -9.29 1.79 13.37
CA LEU A 93 -9.49 0.36 13.64
C LEU A 93 -9.94 0.05 15.08
N GLY A 94 -10.42 1.04 15.84
CA GLY A 94 -10.98 0.85 17.17
C GLY A 94 -9.96 0.37 18.20
N ILE A 95 -10.15 -0.83 18.77
CA ILE A 95 -9.27 -1.40 19.80
C ILE A 95 -7.85 -1.61 19.26
N ILE A 96 -7.72 -1.96 17.98
CA ILE A 96 -6.41 -2.13 17.33
C ILE A 96 -5.66 -0.79 17.29
N SER A 97 -6.35 0.34 17.03
CA SER A 97 -5.74 1.67 17.15
C SER A 97 -5.21 1.89 18.57
N LYS A 98 -6.02 1.61 19.60
CA LYS A 98 -5.58 1.80 20.99
C LYS A 98 -4.36 0.95 21.34
N ILE A 99 -4.28 -0.27 20.81
CA ILE A 99 -3.12 -1.15 20.97
C ILE A 99 -1.92 -0.57 20.23
N ILE A 100 -2.06 -0.17 18.97
CA ILE A 100 -0.97 0.42 18.18
C ILE A 100 -0.49 1.74 18.81
N ASP A 101 -1.39 2.62 19.22
CA ASP A 101 -1.10 3.86 19.95
C ASP A 101 -0.35 3.58 21.26
N PHE A 102 -0.78 2.57 21.99
CA PHE A 102 -0.15 2.14 23.25
C PHE A 102 1.23 1.49 23.03
N LEU A 103 1.45 0.79 21.92
CA LEU A 103 2.64 -0.02 21.70
C LEU A 103 3.73 0.67 20.87
N VAL A 104 3.37 1.51 19.90
CA VAL A 104 4.32 2.08 18.93
C VAL A 104 4.17 3.59 18.67
N ALA A 105 3.27 4.28 19.40
CA ALA A 105 3.09 5.73 19.39
C ALA A 105 3.22 6.37 17.98
N PRO A 106 2.35 5.96 17.03
CA PRO A 106 2.47 6.38 15.65
C PRO A 106 2.24 7.89 15.48
N ILE A 107 3.02 8.52 14.61
CA ILE A 107 2.82 9.89 14.14
C ILE A 107 1.76 9.83 13.02
N PRO A 108 0.57 10.42 13.20
CA PRO A 108 -0.50 10.34 12.21
C PRO A 108 -0.19 11.21 10.98
N ILE A 109 -0.26 10.63 9.78
CA ILE A 109 -0.25 11.35 8.50
C ILE A 109 -1.58 11.21 7.77
N ILE A 110 -2.03 12.32 7.19
CA ILE A 110 -3.19 12.40 6.30
C ILE A 110 -2.67 12.42 4.87
N LYS A 111 -3.00 11.40 4.08
CA LYS A 111 -2.57 11.27 2.69
C LYS A 111 -3.11 12.34 1.71
N SER A 112 -3.91 13.31 2.19
CA SER A 112 -4.60 14.29 1.32
C SER A 112 -4.62 15.75 1.82
N LYS A 113 -3.97 16.09 2.93
CA LYS A 113 -3.87 17.49 3.40
C LYS A 113 -2.46 17.85 3.80
N GLN A 114 -1.81 18.62 2.92
CA GLN A 114 -0.62 19.45 3.13
C GLN A 114 0.42 18.87 4.10
N ASP A 115 1.43 18.23 3.49
CA ASP A 115 2.63 17.60 4.07
C ASP A 115 3.31 18.37 5.22
N LEU A 116 3.08 19.67 5.38
CA LEU A 116 3.78 20.50 6.38
C LEU A 116 3.56 20.06 7.82
N GLN A 117 2.37 19.59 8.21
CA GLN A 117 2.15 19.18 9.61
C GLN A 117 2.91 17.89 9.94
N ALA A 118 2.82 16.89 9.05
CA ALA A 118 3.54 15.64 9.21
C ALA A 118 5.06 15.85 9.27
N LEU A 119 5.58 16.73 8.40
CA LEU A 119 6.99 17.11 8.39
C LEU A 119 7.42 17.79 9.69
N ARG A 120 6.59 18.68 10.24
CA ARG A 120 6.83 19.31 11.54
C ARG A 120 6.84 18.29 12.67
N ASP A 121 5.91 17.35 12.66
CA ASP A 121 5.83 16.31 13.70
C ASP A 121 7.06 15.39 13.64
N ILE A 122 7.46 14.95 12.44
CA ILE A 122 8.69 14.16 12.22
C ILE A 122 9.92 14.94 12.71
N SER A 123 10.06 16.21 12.30
CA SER A 123 11.17 17.07 12.70
C SER A 123 11.21 17.31 14.21
N THR A 124 10.06 17.51 14.84
CA THR A 124 9.94 17.69 16.30
C THR A 124 10.38 16.45 17.05
N GLU A 125 9.93 15.26 16.62
CA GLU A 125 10.34 14.00 17.25
C GLU A 125 11.83 13.72 17.07
N LEU A 126 12.38 13.99 15.89
CA LEU A 126 13.81 13.89 15.65
C LEU A 126 14.60 14.90 16.51
N ALA A 127 14.13 16.13 16.67
CA ALA A 127 14.77 17.15 17.52
C ALA A 127 14.72 16.77 19.01
N ASN A 128 13.65 16.08 19.44
CA ASN A 128 13.57 15.47 20.77
C ASN A 128 14.50 14.26 20.94
N GLY A 129 15.24 13.89 19.89
CA GLY A 129 16.16 12.76 19.84
C GLY A 129 15.45 11.40 19.72
N ASN A 130 14.19 11.37 19.29
CA ASN A 130 13.51 10.12 18.98
C ASN A 130 13.92 9.64 17.59
N THR A 131 13.85 8.31 17.39
CA THR A 131 14.03 7.68 16.08
C THR A 131 12.67 7.56 15.42
N VAL A 132 12.56 8.05 14.18
CA VAL A 132 11.32 8.02 13.41
C VAL A 132 11.49 7.05 12.24
N ALA A 133 10.46 6.27 11.93
CA ALA A 133 10.42 5.40 10.77
C ALA A 133 9.24 5.73 9.85
N LEU A 134 9.46 5.66 8.54
CA LEU A 134 8.42 5.79 7.54
C LEU A 134 8.65 4.86 6.34
N PHE A 135 7.56 4.55 5.64
CA PHE A 135 7.58 3.78 4.40
C PHE A 135 7.39 4.76 3.23
N PRO A 136 8.46 5.09 2.50
CA PRO A 136 8.46 6.27 1.62
C PRO A 136 7.54 6.10 0.41
N SER A 137 7.32 4.87 -0.07
CA SER A 137 6.33 4.57 -1.12
C SER A 137 4.87 4.78 -0.70
N GLY A 138 4.60 4.87 0.61
CA GLY A 138 3.27 5.09 1.17
C GLY A 138 2.27 3.94 0.98
N SER A 139 2.65 2.86 0.30
CA SER A 139 1.79 1.73 0.01
C SER A 139 2.57 0.41 0.00
N ARG A 140 1.88 -0.69 0.33
CA ARG A 140 2.49 -2.03 0.26
C ARG A 140 2.65 -2.46 -1.20
N SER A 141 3.75 -3.14 -1.49
CA SER A 141 3.99 -3.81 -2.77
C SER A 141 2.76 -4.58 -3.25
N VAL A 142 2.32 -4.26 -4.46
CA VAL A 142 1.15 -4.88 -5.10
C VAL A 142 1.52 -6.24 -5.69
N SER A 143 2.68 -6.32 -6.33
CA SER A 143 3.09 -7.46 -7.16
C SER A 143 4.42 -8.10 -6.76
N GLY A 144 5.18 -7.53 -5.83
CA GLY A 144 6.46 -8.05 -5.33
C GLY A 144 7.58 -7.00 -5.23
N PRO A 145 7.89 -6.28 -6.32
CA PRO A 145 8.85 -5.17 -6.31
C PRO A 145 8.41 -4.02 -5.40
N GLU A 146 9.36 -3.18 -4.97
CA GLU A 146 9.02 -1.96 -4.22
C GLU A 146 8.28 -0.96 -5.11
N GLU A 147 7.23 -0.35 -4.55
CA GLU A 147 6.45 0.68 -5.23
C GLU A 147 7.30 1.96 -5.42
N THR A 148 6.84 2.86 -6.31
CA THR A 148 7.59 4.08 -6.60
C THR A 148 7.78 4.93 -5.34
N ILE A 149 9.04 5.27 -5.05
CA ILE A 149 9.41 6.23 -4.01
C ILE A 149 9.22 7.64 -4.59
N PRO A 150 8.42 8.52 -3.97
CA PRO A 150 8.26 9.88 -4.45
C PRO A 150 9.58 10.65 -4.40
N ARG A 151 9.88 11.42 -5.47
CA ARG A 151 11.08 12.30 -5.53
C ARG A 151 11.17 13.33 -4.40
N ALA A 152 10.04 13.63 -3.77
CA ALA A 152 9.99 14.48 -2.59
C ALA A 152 10.76 13.88 -1.40
N THR A 153 11.01 12.57 -1.38
CA THR A 153 11.77 11.89 -0.34
C THR A 153 13.21 12.37 -0.27
N GLY A 154 13.92 12.52 -1.38
CA GLY A 154 15.28 13.08 -1.38
C GLY A 154 15.34 14.50 -0.79
N LYS A 155 14.35 15.34 -1.12
CA LYS A 155 14.21 16.70 -0.54
C LYS A 155 13.96 16.67 0.97
N LEU A 156 13.12 15.73 1.42
CA LEU A 156 12.85 15.49 2.84
C LEU A 156 14.15 15.17 3.60
N LEU A 157 14.99 14.28 3.07
CA LEU A 157 16.24 13.90 3.72
C LEU A 157 17.15 15.10 3.95
N LYS A 158 17.33 15.93 2.91
CA LYS A 158 18.14 17.15 3.00
C LYS A 158 17.58 18.17 3.99
N LEU A 159 16.26 18.25 4.13
CA LEU A 159 15.61 19.16 5.07
C LEU A 159 15.80 18.72 6.54
N LEU A 160 15.70 17.43 6.83
CA LEU A 160 15.72 16.92 8.20
C LEU A 160 17.12 16.91 8.84
N LYS A 161 18.19 16.84 8.03
CA LYS A 161 19.60 16.86 8.49
C LYS A 161 19.92 15.88 9.63
N VAL A 162 19.32 14.69 9.57
CA VAL A 162 19.62 13.57 10.49
C VAL A 162 20.18 12.38 9.71
N PRO A 163 20.99 11.51 10.35
CA PRO A 163 21.41 10.26 9.76
C PRO A 163 20.20 9.38 9.37
N VAL A 164 20.28 8.72 8.21
CA VAL A 164 19.20 7.89 7.66
C VAL A 164 19.63 6.43 7.62
N LEU A 165 18.81 5.53 8.16
CA LEU A 165 18.99 4.08 8.03
C LEU A 165 18.03 3.53 6.97
N LEU A 166 18.57 2.78 6.02
CA LEU A 166 17.76 2.04 5.05
C LEU A 166 17.57 0.62 5.58
N TYR A 167 16.33 0.27 5.89
CA TYR A 167 15.94 -1.01 6.45
C TYR A 167 15.18 -1.82 5.41
N ARG A 168 15.69 -3.02 5.07
CA ARG A 168 15.07 -3.88 4.07
C ARG A 168 14.41 -5.09 4.70
N LEU A 169 13.14 -5.29 4.39
CA LEU A 169 12.34 -6.48 4.64
C LEU A 169 12.36 -7.40 3.40
N GLU A 170 12.84 -8.62 3.56
CA GLU A 170 12.95 -9.64 2.52
C GLU A 170 11.98 -10.80 2.81
N GLY A 171 11.32 -11.33 1.77
CA GLY A 171 10.38 -12.46 1.86
C GLY A 171 8.98 -12.09 2.37
N GLY A 172 8.74 -10.84 2.75
CA GLY A 172 7.45 -10.38 3.28
C GLY A 172 6.31 -10.47 2.26
N TYR A 173 6.54 -10.07 1.01
CA TYR A 173 5.53 -10.18 -0.07
C TYR A 173 5.13 -11.64 -0.32
N LEU A 174 6.09 -12.56 -0.32
CA LEU A 174 5.84 -13.98 -0.54
C LEU A 174 5.06 -14.63 0.61
N THR A 175 5.21 -14.07 1.81
CA THR A 175 4.61 -14.50 3.07
C THR A 175 3.18 -13.97 3.28
N SER A 176 2.95 -12.68 3.01
CA SER A 176 1.66 -12.02 3.21
C SER A 176 1.34 -11.08 2.04
N PRO A 177 1.14 -11.63 0.82
CA PRO A 177 0.88 -10.79 -0.33
C PRO A 177 -0.44 -10.04 -0.16
N ARG A 178 -0.48 -8.78 -0.60
CA ARG A 178 -1.60 -7.85 -0.38
C ARG A 178 -2.95 -8.37 -0.87
N TRP A 179 -2.93 -9.13 -1.95
CA TRP A 179 -4.12 -9.71 -2.57
C TRP A 179 -4.68 -10.91 -1.79
N ALA A 180 -3.86 -11.63 -1.02
CA ALA A 180 -4.29 -12.81 -0.27
C ALA A 180 -4.99 -12.45 1.05
N ARG A 181 -5.65 -13.44 1.67
CA ARG A 181 -6.12 -13.37 3.06
C ARG A 181 -5.35 -14.27 4.02
N SER A 182 -4.72 -15.33 3.49
CA SER A 182 -3.91 -16.27 4.26
C SER A 182 -2.45 -15.84 4.28
N HIS A 183 -1.78 -16.19 5.36
CA HIS A 183 -0.33 -16.07 5.51
C HIS A 183 0.33 -17.38 5.09
N ARG A 184 1.54 -17.28 4.54
CA ARG A 184 2.37 -18.42 4.16
C ARG A 184 3.68 -18.37 4.94
N ARG A 185 4.02 -19.46 5.59
CA ARG A 185 5.26 -19.54 6.36
C ARG A 185 6.43 -19.87 5.44
N GLY A 186 7.35 -18.92 5.26
CA GLY A 186 8.56 -19.10 4.44
C GLY A 186 9.76 -18.39 5.06
N LYS A 187 10.80 -18.10 4.27
CA LYS A 187 11.97 -17.36 4.78
C LYS A 187 11.67 -15.86 4.76
N MET A 188 11.59 -15.23 5.93
CA MET A 188 11.43 -13.78 6.04
C MET A 188 12.53 -13.19 6.92
N SER A 189 13.07 -12.03 6.56
CA SER A 189 14.05 -11.34 7.39
C SER A 189 14.02 -9.83 7.23
N GLY A 190 14.55 -9.12 8.22
CA GLY A 190 14.72 -7.67 8.14
C GLY A 190 16.06 -7.22 8.71
N ARG A 191 16.72 -6.28 8.04
CA ARG A 191 18.01 -5.75 8.46
C ARG A 191 18.24 -4.32 7.95
N VAL A 192 19.06 -3.56 8.66
CA VAL A 192 19.64 -2.33 8.11
C VAL A 192 20.64 -2.73 7.03
N VAL A 193 20.44 -2.25 5.81
CA VAL A 193 21.29 -2.57 4.65
C VAL A 193 22.23 -1.42 4.27
N TYR A 194 21.92 -0.20 4.72
CA TYR A 194 22.72 0.98 4.42
C TYR A 194 22.48 2.08 5.46
N LYS A 195 23.50 2.91 5.72
CA LYS A 195 23.43 4.11 6.55
C LYS A 195 23.92 5.29 5.71
N LEU A 196 23.09 6.32 5.58
CA LEU A 196 23.48 7.63 5.07
C LEU A 196 23.79 8.53 6.27
N THR A 197 25.00 9.07 6.32
CA THR A 197 25.35 10.12 7.28
C THR A 197 24.80 11.47 6.82
N VAL A 198 24.82 12.46 7.71
CA VAL A 198 24.42 13.84 7.32
C VAL A 198 25.32 14.37 6.21
N ALA A 199 26.64 14.11 6.29
CA ALA A 199 27.59 14.48 5.25
C ALA A 199 27.28 13.82 3.89
N ASP A 200 26.86 12.54 3.89
CA ASP A 200 26.45 11.86 2.66
C ASP A 200 25.21 12.54 2.04
N ILE A 201 24.22 12.88 2.86
CA ILE A 201 22.97 13.52 2.42
C ILE A 201 23.23 14.92 1.85
N GLU A 202 24.17 15.67 2.42
CA GLU A 202 24.58 16.98 1.91
C GLU A 202 25.30 16.85 0.58
N LYS A 203 26.19 15.86 0.45
CA LYS A 203 26.99 15.58 -0.74
C LYS A 203 26.16 15.13 -1.95
N TYR A 204 25.25 14.18 -1.77
CA TYR A 204 24.49 13.60 -2.89
C TYR A 204 23.41 14.55 -3.40
N THR A 205 23.17 14.54 -4.71
CA THR A 205 22.00 15.18 -5.32
C THR A 205 20.71 14.46 -4.94
N THR A 206 19.55 15.11 -5.14
CA THR A 206 18.25 14.47 -4.87
C THR A 206 18.02 13.22 -5.71
N GLU A 207 18.49 13.23 -6.96
CA GLU A 207 18.38 12.15 -7.92
C GLU A 207 19.27 10.95 -7.54
N GLU A 208 20.49 11.23 -7.07
CA GLU A 208 21.37 10.19 -6.53
C GLU A 208 20.79 9.56 -5.26
N LEU A 209 20.22 10.37 -4.37
CA LEU A 209 19.53 9.86 -3.19
C LEU A 209 18.35 8.97 -3.59
N ASP A 210 17.50 9.40 -4.53
CA ASP A 210 16.38 8.58 -5.01
C ASP A 210 16.85 7.22 -5.55
N LYS A 211 17.97 7.20 -6.28
CA LYS A 211 18.59 5.96 -6.78
C LYS A 211 19.08 5.06 -5.63
N ILE A 212 19.82 5.62 -4.67
CA ILE A 212 20.31 4.90 -3.48
C ILE A 212 19.13 4.30 -2.69
N LEU A 213 18.08 5.09 -2.47
CA LEU A 213 16.88 4.65 -1.77
C LEU A 213 16.23 3.47 -2.48
N TYR A 214 15.99 3.58 -3.79
CA TYR A 214 15.37 2.51 -4.56
C TYR A 214 16.23 1.24 -4.56
N GLU A 215 17.54 1.36 -4.81
CA GLU A 215 18.46 0.23 -4.87
C GLU A 215 18.50 -0.55 -3.54
N HIS A 216 18.56 0.15 -2.41
CA HIS A 216 18.66 -0.49 -1.10
C HIS A 216 17.32 -0.97 -0.55
N LEU A 217 16.21 -0.29 -0.85
CA LEU A 217 14.89 -0.68 -0.34
C LEU A 217 14.19 -1.71 -1.23
N ASN A 218 14.48 -1.76 -2.53
CA ASN A 218 13.85 -2.73 -3.42
C ASN A 218 14.21 -4.18 -3.02
N ALA A 219 13.21 -4.92 -2.58
CA ALA A 219 13.32 -6.32 -2.18
C ALA A 219 12.57 -7.24 -3.16
N ASN A 220 12.68 -6.97 -4.46
CA ASN A 220 11.97 -7.73 -5.49
C ASN A 220 12.31 -9.23 -5.41
N PRO A 221 11.34 -10.10 -5.04
CA PRO A 221 11.59 -11.53 -4.88
C PRO A 221 11.84 -12.26 -6.21
N PHE A 222 11.60 -11.60 -7.34
CA PHE A 222 11.71 -12.16 -8.69
C PHE A 222 12.91 -11.60 -9.48
N ALA A 223 13.75 -10.76 -8.88
CA ALA A 223 14.87 -10.12 -9.61
C ALA A 223 16.06 -11.06 -9.90
N GLY A 224 16.15 -12.21 -9.22
CA GLY A 224 17.23 -13.18 -9.43
C GLY A 224 17.16 -13.85 -10.80
N LYS A 225 18.33 -14.18 -11.38
CA LYS A 225 18.41 -14.97 -12.62
C LYS A 225 17.77 -16.35 -12.47
N GLU A 226 17.88 -16.93 -11.28
CA GLU A 226 17.30 -18.22 -10.94
C GLU A 226 15.98 -18.06 -10.19
N LYS A 227 15.06 -19.00 -10.40
CA LYS A 227 13.79 -19.03 -9.69
C LYS A 227 14.01 -19.30 -8.20
N ASN A 228 13.25 -18.64 -7.34
CA ASN A 228 13.20 -18.94 -5.93
C ASN A 228 12.87 -20.43 -5.70
N THR A 229 13.74 -21.11 -4.96
CA THR A 229 13.60 -22.54 -4.62
C THR A 229 12.94 -22.75 -3.26
N ILE A 230 12.79 -21.68 -2.45
CA ILE A 230 12.25 -21.72 -1.10
C ILE A 230 10.72 -21.84 -1.14
N ASN A 231 10.20 -22.80 -0.40
CA ASN A 231 8.76 -22.96 -0.19
C ASN A 231 8.23 -21.97 0.84
N TYR A 232 7.10 -21.34 0.51
CA TYR A 232 6.25 -20.56 1.39
C TYR A 232 4.99 -21.39 1.66
N LEU A 233 5.01 -22.10 2.78
CA LEU A 233 4.01 -23.11 3.13
C LEU A 233 2.71 -22.46 3.57
N GLY A 234 1.61 -22.83 2.93
CA GLY A 234 0.29 -22.33 3.25
C GLY A 234 -0.79 -23.13 2.55
N ARG A 235 -1.92 -22.49 2.29
CA ARG A 235 -3.05 -23.05 1.55
C ARG A 235 -3.66 -21.96 0.68
N ASN A 236 -4.38 -22.37 -0.35
CA ASN A 236 -5.10 -21.48 -1.26
C ASN A 236 -4.17 -20.43 -1.88
N TYR A 237 -3.11 -20.92 -2.52
CA TYR A 237 -2.02 -20.10 -3.02
C TYR A 237 -2.50 -19.03 -3.99
N ALA A 238 -3.41 -19.33 -4.92
CA ALA A 238 -3.89 -18.38 -5.93
C ALA A 238 -5.10 -17.56 -5.47
N GLN A 239 -5.76 -17.95 -4.37
CA GLN A 239 -7.05 -17.39 -3.99
C GLN A 239 -6.95 -15.88 -3.75
N TYR A 240 -7.90 -15.16 -4.37
CA TYR A 240 -8.02 -13.72 -4.48
C TYR A 240 -7.03 -12.99 -5.41
N LEU A 241 -6.32 -13.69 -6.31
CA LEU A 241 -5.47 -13.03 -7.32
C LEU A 241 -6.25 -12.05 -8.21
N GLU A 242 -7.55 -12.26 -8.44
CA GLU A 242 -8.43 -11.33 -9.16
C GLU A 242 -8.59 -9.94 -8.48
N ARG A 243 -8.05 -9.76 -7.27
CA ARG A 243 -7.94 -8.44 -6.63
C ARG A 243 -6.86 -7.55 -7.26
N ILE A 244 -5.88 -8.15 -7.93
CA ILE A 244 -4.81 -7.44 -8.65
C ILE A 244 -4.76 -7.80 -10.13
N PHE A 245 -5.43 -8.87 -10.55
CA PHE A 245 -5.61 -9.23 -11.95
C PHE A 245 -7.01 -8.90 -12.42
N TRP A 246 -7.12 -7.93 -13.34
CA TRP A 246 -8.37 -7.41 -13.85
C TRP A 246 -8.63 -7.70 -15.32
N LYS A 247 -7.60 -8.01 -16.12
CA LYS A 247 -7.72 -8.26 -17.57
C LYS A 247 -7.23 -9.67 -17.91
N CYS A 248 -8.03 -10.45 -18.64
CA CYS A 248 -7.62 -11.78 -19.07
C CYS A 248 -6.68 -11.72 -20.29
N PRO A 249 -5.54 -12.43 -20.30
CA PRO A 249 -4.59 -12.41 -21.42
C PRO A 249 -5.04 -13.23 -22.63
N SER A 250 -6.15 -13.96 -22.52
CA SER A 250 -6.70 -14.77 -23.61
C SER A 250 -7.85 -14.05 -24.33
N CYS A 251 -8.87 -13.58 -23.60
CA CYS A 251 -10.04 -12.93 -24.18
C CYS A 251 -10.06 -11.40 -24.04
N LEU A 252 -9.06 -10.81 -23.35
CA LEU A 252 -8.91 -9.37 -23.11
C LEU A 252 -10.04 -8.69 -22.32
N ARG A 253 -11.07 -9.43 -21.88
CA ARG A 253 -12.16 -8.91 -21.06
C ARG A 253 -11.69 -8.48 -19.68
N PHE A 254 -12.31 -7.41 -19.17
CA PHE A 254 -12.25 -7.03 -17.77
C PHE A 254 -13.17 -7.94 -16.93
N LYS A 255 -12.89 -8.08 -15.62
CA LYS A 255 -13.77 -8.79 -14.64
C LYS A 255 -14.02 -10.27 -14.97
N SER A 256 -13.22 -10.89 -15.84
CA SER A 256 -13.44 -12.28 -16.25
C SER A 256 -12.59 -13.31 -15.49
N LEU A 257 -11.53 -12.85 -14.80
CA LEU A 257 -10.64 -13.70 -14.02
C LEU A 257 -11.24 -14.03 -12.65
N LYS A 258 -11.12 -15.30 -12.26
CA LYS A 258 -11.51 -15.83 -10.95
C LYS A 258 -10.39 -16.70 -10.41
N SER A 259 -10.24 -16.78 -9.10
CA SER A 259 -9.32 -17.73 -8.48
C SER A 259 -10.01 -18.59 -7.43
N GLU A 260 -9.49 -19.79 -7.27
CA GLU A 260 -9.91 -20.74 -6.25
C GLU A 260 -8.75 -21.65 -5.89
N LYS A 261 -8.54 -21.87 -4.59
CA LYS A 261 -7.41 -22.65 -4.06
C LYS A 261 -6.08 -22.15 -4.67
N ASP A 262 -5.47 -22.98 -5.51
CA ASP A 262 -4.16 -22.75 -6.12
C ASP A 262 -4.27 -22.39 -7.61
N MET A 263 -5.47 -22.12 -8.10
CA MET A 263 -5.77 -21.84 -9.50
C MET A 263 -6.26 -20.41 -9.72
N ILE A 264 -5.82 -19.79 -10.82
CA ILE A 264 -6.43 -18.60 -11.44
C ILE A 264 -6.92 -18.99 -12.83
N PHE A 265 -8.14 -18.60 -13.20
CA PHE A 265 -8.77 -19.02 -14.46
C PHE A 265 -9.79 -18.01 -15.00
N CYS A 266 -10.18 -18.18 -16.25
CA CYS A 266 -11.20 -17.42 -16.97
C CYS A 266 -12.19 -18.38 -17.64
N ASP A 267 -13.43 -17.94 -17.80
CA ASP A 267 -14.48 -18.64 -18.57
C ASP A 267 -14.10 -18.90 -20.05
N CYS A 268 -13.18 -18.13 -20.62
CA CYS A 268 -12.67 -18.34 -21.98
C CYS A 268 -11.64 -19.48 -22.11
N GLY A 269 -11.34 -20.17 -21.00
CA GLY A 269 -10.40 -21.29 -20.95
C GLY A 269 -8.97 -20.94 -20.54
N PHE A 270 -8.66 -19.68 -20.19
CA PHE A 270 -7.38 -19.33 -19.56
C PHE A 270 -7.28 -19.96 -18.17
N ARG A 271 -6.11 -20.49 -17.80
CA ARG A 271 -5.86 -21.08 -16.48
C ARG A 271 -4.36 -21.18 -16.18
N LEU A 272 -3.99 -20.93 -14.92
CA LEU A 272 -2.64 -21.15 -14.36
C LEU A 272 -2.75 -21.66 -12.93
N ARG A 273 -1.78 -22.47 -12.51
CA ARG A 273 -1.61 -22.90 -11.12
C ARG A 273 -0.54 -22.05 -10.44
N TYR A 274 -0.77 -21.59 -9.23
CA TYR A 274 0.21 -20.84 -8.45
C TYR A 274 0.76 -21.72 -7.32
N ASN A 275 2.07 -21.93 -7.30
CA ASN A 275 2.72 -22.90 -6.40
C ASN A 275 3.23 -22.27 -5.09
N SER A 276 3.71 -23.12 -4.17
CA SER A 276 4.31 -22.72 -2.89
C SER A 276 5.59 -21.90 -3.02
N LYS A 277 6.24 -21.88 -4.19
CA LYS A 277 7.45 -21.11 -4.47
C LYS A 277 7.15 -19.73 -5.07
N ALA A 278 5.87 -19.38 -5.19
CA ALA A 278 5.35 -18.14 -5.72
C ALA A 278 5.50 -17.95 -7.24
N TYR A 279 5.49 -19.05 -7.99
CA TYR A 279 5.48 -19.04 -9.45
C TYR A 279 4.19 -19.64 -10.02
N PHE A 280 3.84 -19.20 -11.22
CA PHE A 280 2.81 -19.84 -12.02
C PHE A 280 3.39 -21.03 -12.79
N GLU A 281 2.59 -22.07 -12.87
CA GLU A 281 2.82 -23.30 -13.61
C GLU A 281 1.64 -23.57 -14.52
N ALA A 282 1.90 -24.31 -15.60
CA ALA A 282 0.83 -24.75 -16.48
C ALA A 282 -0.13 -25.63 -15.68
N SER A 283 -1.43 -25.36 -15.79
CA SER A 283 -2.45 -26.17 -15.11
C SER A 283 -2.67 -27.54 -15.74
N GLY A 284 -2.18 -27.72 -16.97
CA GLY A 284 -2.27 -28.95 -17.76
C GLY A 284 -1.22 -28.94 -18.87
N ASN A 285 -1.26 -29.93 -19.76
CA ASN A 285 -0.21 -30.18 -20.75
C ASN A 285 -0.52 -29.60 -22.15
N THR A 286 -1.49 -28.69 -22.26
CA THR A 286 -1.77 -28.08 -23.56
C THR A 286 -0.68 -27.06 -23.92
N ALA A 287 -0.37 -26.91 -25.21
CA ALA A 287 0.58 -25.90 -25.68
C ALA A 287 0.21 -24.48 -25.22
N ARG A 288 -1.10 -24.21 -25.08
CA ARG A 288 -1.63 -22.95 -24.58
C ARG A 288 -1.36 -22.74 -23.08
N ASP A 289 -1.60 -23.76 -22.26
CA ASP A 289 -1.34 -23.67 -20.82
C ASP A 289 0.17 -23.47 -20.54
N LEU A 290 1.03 -24.16 -21.32
CA LEU A 290 2.48 -24.01 -21.25
C LEU A 290 2.93 -22.61 -21.67
N SER A 291 2.38 -22.06 -22.76
CA SER A 291 2.76 -20.71 -23.22
C SER A 291 2.38 -19.62 -22.22
N TYR A 292 1.24 -19.77 -21.52
CA TYR A 292 0.88 -18.84 -20.44
C TYR A 292 1.84 -18.89 -19.26
N ALA A 293 2.27 -20.07 -18.82
CA ALA A 293 3.20 -20.21 -17.70
C ALA A 293 4.59 -19.64 -18.03
N VAL A 294 5.03 -19.76 -19.28
CA VAL A 294 6.27 -19.14 -19.78
C VAL A 294 6.13 -17.62 -19.86
N ARG A 295 5.00 -17.12 -20.37
CA ARG A 295 4.74 -15.68 -20.51
C ARG A 295 4.55 -14.98 -19.16
N PHE A 296 3.93 -15.65 -18.19
CA PHE A 296 3.59 -15.11 -16.89
C PHE A 296 4.15 -15.99 -15.78
N PRO A 297 5.48 -16.02 -15.57
CA PRO A 297 6.08 -16.92 -14.58
C PRO A 297 5.72 -16.57 -13.12
N HIS A 298 5.36 -15.33 -12.81
CA HIS A 298 5.06 -14.88 -11.45
C HIS A 298 4.04 -13.73 -11.46
N VAL A 299 3.64 -13.29 -10.26
CA VAL A 299 2.59 -12.27 -10.11
C VAL A 299 2.97 -10.96 -10.78
N ASP A 300 4.22 -10.52 -10.60
CA ASP A 300 4.68 -9.26 -11.20
C ASP A 300 4.68 -9.26 -12.73
N SER A 301 5.09 -10.33 -13.41
CA SER A 301 5.09 -10.35 -14.88
C SER A 301 3.68 -10.25 -15.47
N PHE A 302 2.69 -10.86 -14.81
CA PHE A 302 1.28 -10.67 -15.17
C PHE A 302 0.82 -9.23 -14.89
N TYR A 303 1.14 -8.69 -13.71
CA TYR A 303 0.75 -7.34 -13.32
C TYR A 303 1.30 -6.27 -14.28
N GLN A 304 2.60 -6.34 -14.60
CA GLN A 304 3.24 -5.43 -15.55
C GLN A 304 2.65 -5.54 -16.96
N TRP A 305 2.30 -6.75 -17.40
CA TRP A 305 1.59 -6.92 -18.67
C TRP A 305 0.26 -6.15 -18.69
N GLN A 306 -0.54 -6.23 -17.62
CA GLN A 306 -1.79 -5.47 -17.55
C GLN A 306 -1.57 -3.96 -17.59
N LEU A 307 -0.55 -3.44 -16.89
CA LEU A 307 -0.21 -2.02 -16.93
C LEU A 307 0.19 -1.58 -18.35
N ASN A 308 0.96 -2.40 -19.06
CA ASN A 308 1.33 -2.12 -20.45
C ASN A 308 0.13 -2.19 -21.40
N GLU A 309 -0.84 -3.07 -21.15
CA GLU A 309 -2.10 -3.08 -21.90
C GLU A 309 -2.93 -1.82 -21.63
N LEU A 310 -3.00 -1.34 -20.38
CA LEU A 310 -3.69 -0.09 -20.07
C LEU A 310 -3.11 1.09 -20.85
N LYS A 311 -1.77 1.19 -20.98
CA LYS A 311 -1.13 2.23 -21.79
C LYS A 311 -1.57 2.19 -23.26
N LYS A 312 -1.80 1.00 -23.81
CA LYS A 312 -2.27 0.81 -25.20
C LYS A 312 -3.77 1.02 -25.34
N ASP A 313 -4.56 0.63 -24.35
CA ASP A 313 -6.02 0.74 -24.38
C ASP A 313 -6.48 2.19 -24.18
N PHE A 314 -5.70 2.96 -23.41
CA PHE A 314 -5.97 4.34 -23.04
C PHE A 314 -4.83 5.26 -23.53
N SER A 315 -4.48 5.16 -24.83
CA SER A 315 -3.67 6.18 -25.51
C SER A 315 -4.49 7.45 -25.73
N ALA A 316 -3.83 8.58 -25.97
CA ALA A 316 -4.53 9.84 -26.25
C ALA A 316 -5.53 9.71 -27.41
N GLU A 317 -5.18 9.04 -28.50
CA GLU A 317 -6.10 8.88 -29.64
C GLU A 317 -7.32 8.02 -29.28
N LYS A 318 -7.09 6.89 -28.58
CA LYS A 318 -8.20 6.01 -28.18
C LYS A 318 -9.12 6.69 -27.19
N LEU A 319 -8.58 7.42 -26.21
CA LEU A 319 -9.37 8.18 -25.24
C LEU A 319 -10.26 9.22 -25.91
N ALA A 320 -9.71 9.96 -26.89
CA ALA A 320 -10.49 10.95 -27.64
C ALA A 320 -11.63 10.33 -28.46
N ALA A 321 -11.50 9.06 -28.85
CA ALA A 321 -12.52 8.32 -29.59
C ALA A 321 -13.54 7.59 -28.70
N MET A 322 -13.41 7.63 -27.36
CA MET A 322 -14.34 6.93 -26.47
C MET A 322 -15.68 7.66 -26.33
N ASP A 323 -16.75 6.88 -26.29
CA ASP A 323 -18.09 7.35 -25.99
C ASP A 323 -18.23 7.66 -24.48
N LEU A 324 -18.45 8.93 -24.15
CA LEU A 324 -18.62 9.40 -22.77
C LEU A 324 -19.89 8.86 -22.08
N SER A 325 -20.85 8.33 -22.84
CA SER A 325 -22.07 7.71 -22.34
C SER A 325 -21.91 6.23 -22.00
N GLN A 326 -20.80 5.60 -22.41
CA GLN A 326 -20.53 4.19 -22.14
C GLN A 326 -19.49 4.01 -21.03
N SER A 327 -19.80 3.14 -20.09
CA SER A 327 -18.84 2.77 -19.05
C SER A 327 -17.74 1.88 -19.64
N ILE A 328 -16.49 2.16 -19.28
CA ILE A 328 -15.33 1.32 -19.59
C ILE A 328 -15.47 -0.05 -18.89
N PHE A 329 -15.83 -0.04 -17.61
CA PHE A 329 -16.19 -1.22 -16.83
C PHE A 329 -16.94 -0.84 -15.56
N SER A 330 -17.62 -1.81 -14.96
CA SER A 330 -18.38 -1.64 -13.72
C SER A 330 -18.29 -2.83 -12.76
N ASP A 331 -18.55 -2.59 -11.48
CA ASP A 331 -18.80 -3.61 -10.46
C ASP A 331 -20.10 -3.32 -9.71
N ASP A 332 -20.77 -4.41 -9.33
CA ASP A 332 -22.03 -4.38 -8.60
C ASP A 332 -21.78 -4.66 -7.11
N GLU A 333 -22.80 -4.44 -6.28
CA GLU A 333 -22.76 -4.64 -4.82
C GLU A 333 -21.66 -3.84 -4.11
N GLU A 334 -21.32 -2.68 -4.65
CA GLU A 334 -20.44 -1.71 -4.01
C GLU A 334 -21.16 -0.97 -2.90
N THR A 335 -20.41 -0.64 -1.86
CA THR A 335 -20.84 0.27 -0.80
C THR A 335 -19.91 1.48 -0.80
N LEU A 336 -20.46 2.66 -1.09
CA LEU A 336 -19.77 3.93 -0.96
C LEU A 336 -19.92 4.43 0.48
N ILE A 337 -18.80 4.78 1.08
CA ILE A 337 -18.69 5.21 2.47
C ILE A 337 -17.99 6.56 2.50
N LEU A 338 -18.63 7.55 3.11
CA LEU A 338 -18.01 8.83 3.43
C LEU A 338 -17.28 8.69 4.75
N THR A 339 -16.02 9.10 4.76
CA THR A 339 -15.19 9.01 5.95
C THR A 339 -14.68 10.38 6.36
N SER A 340 -14.89 10.75 7.63
CA SER A 340 -14.42 12.01 8.21
C SER A 340 -13.66 11.81 9.52
N LYS A 341 -12.79 12.77 9.81
CA LYS A 341 -11.71 12.79 10.84
C LYS A 341 -12.10 12.45 12.28
N ALA A 342 -13.40 12.36 12.61
CA ALA A 342 -13.89 12.25 13.99
C ALA A 342 -15.24 11.55 14.16
N SER A 343 -15.92 11.15 13.08
CA SER A 343 -17.26 10.56 13.13
C SER A 343 -17.29 9.15 12.53
N ARG A 344 -18.28 8.35 12.94
CA ARG A 344 -18.51 7.01 12.41
C ARG A 344 -18.64 7.08 10.89
N ASN A 345 -18.02 6.13 10.20
CA ASN A 345 -18.18 5.90 8.76
C ASN A 345 -19.67 5.98 8.38
N GLN A 346 -20.01 6.92 7.50
CA GLN A 346 -21.37 7.07 7.02
C GLN A 346 -21.47 6.32 5.69
N LYS A 347 -22.34 5.32 5.64
CA LYS A 347 -22.70 4.70 4.35
C LYS A 347 -23.50 5.72 3.57
N VAL A 348 -23.05 6.01 2.37
CA VAL A 348 -23.66 7.00 1.47
C VAL A 348 -24.51 6.31 0.43
N LEU A 349 -24.04 5.18 -0.11
CA LEU A 349 -24.70 4.46 -1.18
C LEU A 349 -24.39 2.97 -1.10
N LYS A 350 -25.35 2.14 -1.51
CA LYS A 350 -25.12 0.73 -1.82
C LYS A 350 -25.71 0.43 -3.20
N GLY A 351 -24.90 -0.03 -4.14
CA GLY A 351 -25.31 -0.18 -5.53
C GLY A 351 -24.17 -0.64 -6.42
N SER A 352 -23.95 0.02 -7.55
CA SER A 352 -22.84 -0.25 -8.47
C SER A 352 -21.84 0.91 -8.51
N VAL A 353 -20.64 0.62 -9.02
CA VAL A 353 -19.68 1.61 -9.46
C VAL A 353 -19.36 1.38 -10.94
N ALA A 354 -19.28 2.44 -11.72
CA ALA A 354 -18.89 2.40 -13.12
C ALA A 354 -17.83 3.46 -13.40
N LEU A 355 -16.78 3.07 -14.13
CA LEU A 355 -15.79 4.01 -14.65
C LEU A 355 -16.16 4.40 -16.07
N TYR A 356 -16.28 5.70 -16.31
CA TYR A 356 -16.43 6.33 -17.61
C TYR A 356 -15.11 7.02 -18.01
N PRO A 357 -14.94 7.43 -19.28
CA PRO A 357 -13.72 8.10 -19.71
C PRO A 357 -13.40 9.39 -18.93
N ASP A 358 -14.41 10.06 -18.38
CA ASP A 358 -14.29 11.37 -17.73
C ASP A 358 -14.74 11.39 -16.25
N ARG A 359 -15.38 10.33 -15.75
CA ARG A 359 -15.93 10.28 -14.38
C ARG A 359 -16.02 8.86 -13.80
N LEU A 360 -16.07 8.80 -12.47
CA LEU A 360 -16.44 7.62 -11.71
C LEU A 360 -17.87 7.81 -11.16
N GLU A 361 -18.78 6.89 -11.47
CA GLU A 361 -20.18 6.99 -11.05
C GLU A 361 -20.55 5.88 -10.09
N TYR A 362 -21.33 6.24 -9.08
CA TYR A 362 -21.95 5.32 -8.13
C TYR A 362 -23.46 5.44 -8.23
N LEU A 363 -24.14 4.34 -8.52
CA LEU A 363 -25.59 4.33 -8.74
C LEU A 363 -26.25 3.34 -7.78
N ASP A 364 -27.26 3.79 -7.05
CA ASP A 364 -28.19 2.92 -6.34
C ASP A 364 -29.35 2.58 -7.28
N PRO A 365 -29.46 1.33 -7.77
CA PRO A 365 -30.50 0.95 -8.71
C PRO A 365 -31.92 1.00 -8.11
N HIS A 366 -32.06 1.02 -6.78
CA HIS A 366 -33.36 1.05 -6.12
C HIS A 366 -33.89 2.46 -5.90
N SER A 367 -33.02 3.38 -5.47
CA SER A 367 -33.41 4.77 -5.20
C SER A 367 -33.20 5.71 -6.38
N GLY A 368 -32.43 5.30 -7.40
CA GLY A 368 -32.02 6.14 -8.51
C GLY A 368 -30.97 7.20 -8.13
N VAL A 369 -30.52 7.22 -6.87
CA VAL A 369 -29.49 8.15 -6.40
C VAL A 369 -28.18 7.85 -7.10
N CYS A 370 -27.58 8.88 -7.71
CA CYS A 370 -26.31 8.79 -8.41
C CYS A 370 -25.30 9.78 -7.82
N PHE A 371 -24.07 9.31 -7.55
CA PHE A 371 -22.92 10.15 -7.22
C PHE A 371 -21.91 10.11 -8.35
N CYS A 372 -21.65 11.26 -8.96
CA CYS A 372 -20.69 11.41 -10.05
C CYS A 372 -19.44 12.15 -9.55
N PHE A 373 -18.29 11.54 -9.79
CA PHE A 373 -16.96 12.07 -9.45
C PHE A 373 -16.16 12.28 -10.74
N PRO A 374 -16.10 13.51 -11.27
CA PRO A 374 -15.24 13.83 -12.41
C PRO A 374 -13.80 13.43 -12.11
N LEU A 375 -13.12 12.76 -13.05
CA LEU A 375 -11.76 12.28 -12.83
C LEU A 375 -10.81 13.44 -12.53
N THR A 376 -11.03 14.60 -13.14
CA THR A 376 -10.27 15.83 -12.88
C THR A 376 -10.29 16.27 -11.40
N HIS A 377 -11.36 15.98 -10.67
CA HIS A 377 -11.51 16.32 -9.25
C HIS A 377 -11.09 15.20 -8.30
N ILE A 378 -10.84 13.99 -8.77
CA ILE A 378 -10.36 12.89 -7.92
C ILE A 378 -8.89 13.11 -7.56
N HIS A 379 -8.58 13.49 -6.32
CA HIS A 379 -7.22 13.50 -5.78
C HIS A 379 -6.94 12.25 -4.94
N ASP A 380 -5.67 11.89 -4.81
CA ASP A 380 -5.18 10.85 -3.89
C ASP A 380 -5.99 9.55 -3.93
N ILE A 381 -5.88 8.83 -5.05
CA ILE A 381 -6.54 7.55 -5.28
C ILE A 381 -5.62 6.38 -4.89
N ASP A 382 -6.09 5.50 -4.00
CA ASP A 382 -5.30 4.39 -3.46
C ASP A 382 -6.19 3.17 -3.15
N CYS A 383 -5.56 2.01 -2.93
CA CYS A 383 -6.21 0.81 -2.43
C CYS A 383 -5.97 0.70 -0.93
N ILE A 384 -7.01 0.59 -0.10
CA ILE A 384 -6.89 0.25 1.32
C ILE A 384 -7.16 -1.24 1.53
N GLY A 385 -6.31 -1.85 2.36
CA GLY A 385 -6.38 -3.29 2.57
C GLY A 385 -6.16 -4.04 1.26
N PRO A 386 -6.97 -5.09 0.97
CA PRO A 386 -6.77 -5.92 -0.22
C PRO A 386 -7.54 -5.45 -1.46
N GLN A 387 -8.62 -4.67 -1.32
CA GLN A 387 -9.50 -4.29 -2.46
C GLN A 387 -10.38 -3.05 -2.24
N ARG A 388 -10.20 -2.30 -1.15
CA ARG A 388 -11.04 -1.12 -0.92
C ARG A 388 -10.48 0.05 -1.71
N LEU A 389 -11.28 0.66 -2.58
CA LEU A 389 -10.85 1.86 -3.29
C LEU A 389 -11.05 3.07 -2.36
N GLN A 390 -10.03 3.88 -2.16
CA GLN A 390 -10.13 5.16 -1.47
C GLN A 390 -9.76 6.29 -2.43
N PHE A 391 -10.48 7.40 -2.37
CA PHE A 391 -10.15 8.61 -3.11
C PHE A 391 -10.66 9.86 -2.39
N THR A 392 -10.09 11.01 -2.70
CA THR A 392 -10.51 12.31 -2.21
C THR A 392 -11.15 13.10 -3.35
N ASP A 393 -12.26 13.79 -3.10
CA ASP A 393 -12.84 14.72 -4.08
C ASP A 393 -12.35 16.15 -3.78
N ALA A 394 -11.78 16.82 -4.79
CA ALA A 394 -11.29 18.19 -4.70
C ALA A 394 -12.36 19.19 -4.26
N ARG A 395 -13.61 18.93 -4.65
CA ARG A 395 -14.73 19.86 -4.48
C ARG A 395 -15.12 20.03 -3.02
N ASP A 396 -15.11 18.94 -2.26
CA ASP A 396 -15.52 18.91 -0.85
C ASP A 396 -14.37 18.60 0.12
N GLN A 397 -13.21 18.17 -0.40
CA GLN A 397 -12.04 17.76 0.38
C GLN A 397 -12.35 16.59 1.34
N LEU A 398 -13.35 15.77 0.99
CA LEU A 398 -13.77 14.59 1.75
C LEU A 398 -13.18 13.31 1.17
N VAL A 399 -13.04 12.32 2.04
CA VAL A 399 -12.45 11.02 1.70
C VAL A 399 -13.55 9.98 1.57
N TYR A 400 -13.66 9.43 0.37
CA TYR A 400 -14.60 8.38 -0.01
C TYR A 400 -13.91 7.02 -0.03
N GLU A 401 -14.60 6.01 0.49
CA GLU A 401 -14.18 4.61 0.46
C GLU A 401 -15.24 3.75 -0.23
N SER A 402 -14.85 3.01 -1.26
CA SER A 402 -15.69 2.03 -1.96
C SER A 402 -15.28 0.63 -1.58
N ASN A 403 -16.21 -0.12 -1.02
CA ASN A 403 -15.98 -1.46 -0.54
C ASN A 403 -16.94 -2.46 -1.19
N ASN A 404 -16.37 -3.57 -1.69
CA ASN A 404 -17.11 -4.73 -2.17
C ASN A 404 -16.94 -5.91 -1.20
N LYS A 405 -18.00 -6.71 -1.02
CA LYS A 405 -17.89 -7.99 -0.28
C LYS A 405 -17.27 -9.09 -1.14
N LYS A 406 -17.56 -9.10 -2.45
CA LYS A 406 -17.01 -10.05 -3.40
C LYS A 406 -15.58 -9.63 -3.80
N PRO A 407 -14.70 -10.59 -4.14
CA PRO A 407 -13.38 -10.27 -4.68
C PRO A 407 -13.50 -9.46 -5.97
N ARG A 408 -12.85 -8.29 -6.01
CA ARG A 408 -12.73 -7.47 -7.21
C ARG A 408 -11.44 -6.67 -7.18
N SER A 409 -10.93 -6.30 -8.34
CA SER A 409 -9.75 -5.44 -8.42
C SER A 409 -10.10 -3.99 -8.16
N ALA A 410 -9.49 -3.38 -7.14
CA ALA A 410 -9.46 -1.91 -7.01
C ALA A 410 -8.44 -1.29 -7.97
N TYR A 411 -7.36 -2.02 -8.24
CA TYR A 411 -6.29 -1.56 -9.12
C TYR A 411 -6.76 -1.31 -10.55
N LYS A 412 -7.82 -1.99 -11.02
CA LYS A 412 -8.41 -1.65 -12.33
C LYS A 412 -8.90 -0.21 -12.39
N TYR A 413 -9.54 0.30 -11.33
CA TYR A 413 -9.97 1.70 -11.26
C TYR A 413 -8.77 2.62 -11.06
N ILE A 414 -7.91 2.31 -10.09
CA ILE A 414 -6.77 3.14 -9.72
C ILE A 414 -5.83 3.35 -10.92
N GLU A 415 -5.40 2.28 -11.56
CA GLU A 415 -4.42 2.33 -12.65
C GLU A 415 -5.03 2.88 -13.94
N THR A 416 -6.30 2.59 -14.24
CA THR A 416 -6.99 3.21 -15.39
C THR A 416 -7.16 4.71 -15.20
N ILE A 417 -7.58 5.17 -14.01
CA ILE A 417 -7.73 6.61 -13.71
C ILE A 417 -6.39 7.32 -13.79
N LYS A 418 -5.32 6.73 -13.23
CA LYS A 418 -3.95 7.28 -13.34
C LYS A 418 -3.53 7.42 -14.81
N GLN A 419 -3.76 6.39 -15.62
CA GLN A 419 -3.41 6.40 -17.05
C GLN A 419 -4.20 7.47 -17.82
N ILE A 420 -5.52 7.56 -17.60
CA ILE A 420 -6.35 8.61 -18.22
C ILE A 420 -5.83 9.99 -17.85
N LYS A 421 -5.59 10.24 -16.56
CA LYS A 421 -5.04 11.53 -16.08
C LYS A 421 -3.70 11.87 -16.69
N LEU A 422 -2.80 10.89 -16.82
CA LEU A 422 -1.49 11.07 -17.42
C LEU A 422 -1.63 11.60 -18.86
N GLN A 423 -2.54 11.02 -19.66
CA GLN A 423 -2.78 11.49 -21.03
C GLN A 423 -3.38 12.90 -21.03
N LEU A 424 -4.34 13.19 -20.15
CA LEU A 424 -4.96 14.52 -20.06
C LEU A 424 -3.96 15.62 -19.66
N THR A 425 -2.94 15.30 -18.86
CA THR A 425 -1.89 16.26 -18.49
C THR A 425 -0.82 16.43 -19.55
N SER A 426 -0.54 15.39 -20.36
CA SER A 426 0.46 15.46 -21.43
C SER A 426 -0.04 16.13 -22.71
N SER A 427 -1.36 16.25 -22.87
CA SER A 427 -2.01 16.98 -23.99
C SER A 427 -2.19 18.47 -23.73
N ARG A 428 -1.71 18.98 -22.58
CA ARG A 428 -1.64 20.41 -22.22
C ARG A 428 -0.18 20.83 -22.19
#